data_AF-A0A7X0KNV7-F1
#
_entry.id   AF-A0A7X0KNV7-F1
#
_cell.length_a   1.000
_cell.length_b   1.000
_cell.length_c   1.000
_cell.angle_alpha   90.00
_cell.angle_beta   90.00
_cell.angle_gamma   90.00
#
_symmetry.space_group_name_H-M   'P 1'
#
loop_
_entity.id
_entity.type
_entity.pdbx_description
1 polymer ?
#
loop_
_entity_poly.entity_id
_entity_poly.type
_entity_poly.pdbx_seq_one_letter_code
_entity_poly.pdbx_strand_id
1 'polypeptide(L)'
;MSDSDPNQRLGRYAETPVAGEIVRAFVPPPLPPKPQIDMLALLDRLSLAERALGRLDGITMLLPRQELFLYMYVRKEAVLSSQIGGAQAH
;
A
#
# COMPACT_ATOMS: atom_id res chain seq x y z
N MET A 1 3.93 27.47 -25.84
CA MET A 1 2.65 26.76 -26.01
C MET A 1 2.62 25.69 -24.93
N SER A 2 1.88 25.97 -23.87
CA SER A 2 1.81 25.20 -22.62
C SER A 2 0.63 24.24 -22.69
N ASP A 3 0.87 23.00 -23.09
CA ASP A 3 -0.09 21.91 -22.84
C ASP A 3 0.08 21.46 -21.38
N SER A 4 -0.62 22.14 -20.48
CA SER A 4 -0.86 21.64 -19.13
C SER A 4 -1.91 20.54 -19.22
N ASP A 5 -1.46 19.30 -19.43
CA ASP A 5 -2.31 18.11 -19.43
C ASP A 5 -2.99 17.98 -18.05
N PRO A 6 -4.33 18.12 -17.95
CA PRO A 6 -5.03 18.35 -16.69
C PRO A 6 -5.09 17.13 -15.76
N ASN A 7 -4.51 15.98 -16.14
CA ASN A 7 -4.68 14.74 -15.38
C ASN A 7 -3.41 13.87 -15.25
N GLN A 8 -2.28 14.48 -14.87
CA GLN A 8 -0.98 13.81 -14.70
C GLN A 8 -0.94 12.71 -13.60
N ARG A 9 -2.03 12.52 -12.86
CA ARG A 9 -2.18 11.47 -11.83
C ARG A 9 -2.89 10.21 -12.33
N LEU A 10 -3.53 10.25 -13.50
CA LEU A 10 -4.15 9.08 -14.09
C LEU A 10 -3.12 8.27 -14.88
N GLY A 11 -3.15 6.94 -14.72
CA GLY A 11 -2.34 6.04 -15.52
C GLY A 11 -2.90 5.87 -16.93
N ARG A 12 -2.14 5.18 -17.77
CA ARG A 12 -2.51 4.85 -19.15
C ARG A 12 -2.57 3.36 -19.34
N TYR A 13 -3.37 2.90 -20.28
CA TYR A 13 -3.28 1.51 -20.72
C TYR A 13 -2.22 1.37 -21.81
N ALA A 14 -1.40 0.32 -21.73
CA ALA A 14 -0.43 -0.05 -22.74
C ALA A 14 -0.70 -1.50 -23.18
N GLU A 15 -0.69 -1.73 -24.49
CA GLU A 15 -0.72 -3.07 -25.05
C GLU A 15 0.69 -3.66 -24.99
N THR A 16 0.81 -4.88 -24.50
CA THR A 16 2.09 -5.58 -24.39
C THR A 16 1.89 -7.05 -24.74
N PRO A 17 2.74 -7.64 -25.60
CA PRO A 17 2.72 -9.07 -25.85
C PRO A 17 3.30 -9.82 -24.65
N VAL A 18 2.55 -10.74 -24.07
CA VAL A 18 3.00 -11.66 -23.01
C VAL A 18 2.55 -13.07 -23.37
N ALA A 19 3.49 -14.03 -23.36
CA ALA A 19 3.20 -15.44 -23.65
C ALA A 19 2.45 -15.71 -24.98
N GLY A 20 2.64 -14.85 -25.99
CA GLY A 20 1.98 -14.97 -27.30
C GLY A 20 0.62 -14.28 -27.41
N GLU A 21 0.13 -13.66 -26.34
CA GLU A 21 -1.13 -12.89 -26.32
C GLU A 21 -0.86 -11.40 -26.17
N ILE A 22 -1.68 -10.55 -26.81
CA ILE A 22 -1.66 -9.11 -26.56
C ILE A 22 -2.54 -8.82 -25.35
N VAL A 23 -1.92 -8.33 -24.27
CA VAL A 23 -2.63 -7.93 -23.05
C VAL A 23 -2.66 -6.41 -22.94
N ARG A 24 -3.78 -5.88 -22.42
CA ARG A 24 -3.95 -4.45 -22.14
C ARG A 24 -3.65 -4.18 -20.66
N ALA A 25 -2.43 -3.77 -20.35
CA ALA A 25 -1.97 -3.52 -18.99
C ALA A 25 -2.17 -2.05 -18.59
N PHE A 26 -2.55 -1.80 -17.33
CA PHE A 26 -2.58 -0.45 -16.78
C PHE A 26 -1.18 -0.06 -16.29
N VAL A 27 -0.68 1.09 -16.75
CA VAL A 27 0.62 1.67 -16.41
C VAL A 27 0.37 2.96 -15.63
N PRO A 28 0.63 2.98 -14.31
CA PRO A 28 0.50 4.19 -13.51
C PRO A 28 1.57 5.23 -13.92
N PRO A 29 1.33 6.53 -13.65
CA PRO A 29 2.36 7.54 -13.83
C PRO A 29 3.55 7.28 -12.90
N PRO A 30 4.77 7.67 -13.30
CA PRO A 30 5.97 7.46 -12.49
C PRO A 30 5.93 8.27 -11.19
N LEU A 31 6.58 7.73 -10.15
CA LEU A 31 6.80 8.45 -8.90
C LEU A 31 8.05 9.36 -9.01
N PRO A 32 8.08 10.53 -8.34
CA PRO A 32 7.02 11.09 -7.49
C PRO A 32 5.88 11.74 -8.30
N PRO A 33 4.66 11.79 -7.75
CA PRO A 33 3.52 12.39 -8.43
C PRO A 33 3.71 13.91 -8.62
N LYS A 34 3.07 14.45 -9.65
CA LYS A 34 3.00 15.89 -9.92
C LYS A 34 1.54 16.35 -9.83
N PRO A 35 1.23 17.44 -9.09
CA PRO A 35 2.10 18.09 -8.11
C PRO A 35 2.48 17.12 -6.98
N GLN A 36 3.58 17.41 -6.28
CA GLN A 36 4.08 16.58 -5.18
C GLN A 36 3.06 16.48 -4.05
N ILE A 37 3.23 15.44 -3.22
CA ILE A 37 2.42 15.26 -2.01
C ILE A 37 2.81 16.36 -1.01
N ASP A 38 1.82 17.07 -0.48
CA ASP A 38 2.04 18.00 0.63
C ASP A 38 2.26 17.20 1.93
N MET A 39 3.54 16.99 2.26
CA MET A 39 3.93 16.28 3.47
C MET A 39 3.61 17.07 4.74
N LEU A 40 3.60 18.41 4.70
CA LEU A 40 3.32 19.26 5.86
C LEU A 40 1.88 19.02 6.35
N ALA A 41 0.93 18.90 5.43
CA ALA A 41 -0.47 18.59 5.74
C ALA A 41 -0.68 17.19 6.35
N LEU A 42 0.32 16.30 6.26
CA LEU A 42 0.26 14.92 6.78
C LEU A 42 1.01 14.73 8.10
N LEU A 43 1.77 15.72 8.57
CA LEU A 43 2.66 15.56 9.74
C LEU A 43 1.93 15.14 11.01
N ASP A 44 0.75 15.67 11.29
CA ASP A 44 -0.02 15.31 12.48
C ASP A 44 -0.48 13.84 12.44
N ARG A 45 -0.93 13.38 11.27
CA ARG A 45 -1.35 11.99 11.06
C ARG A 45 -0.14 11.05 11.13
N LEU A 46 0.98 11.46 10.55
CA LEU A 46 2.23 10.69 10.60
C LEU A 46 2.71 10.54 12.05
N SER A 47 2.72 11.63 12.81
CA SER A 47 3.09 11.64 14.24
C SER A 47 2.19 10.73 15.07
N LEU A 48 0.88 10.71 14.79
CA LEU A 48 -0.06 9.82 15.47
C LEU A 48 0.21 8.35 15.12
N ALA A 49 0.46 8.04 13.84
CA ALA A 49 0.79 6.70 13.39
C ALA A 49 2.09 6.19 14.01
N GLU A 50 3.14 7.01 14.05
CA GLU A 50 4.42 6.68 14.66
C GLU A 50 4.29 6.37 16.16
N ARG A 51 3.51 7.17 16.90
CA ARG A 51 3.23 6.90 18.32
C ARG A 51 2.48 5.59 18.54
N ALA A 52 1.51 5.28 17.68
CA ALA A 52 0.77 4.03 17.74
C ALA A 52 1.67 2.82 17.49
N LEU A 53 2.57 2.92 16.50
CA LEU A 53 3.59 1.90 16.22
C LEU A 53 4.56 1.73 17.39
N GLY A 54 5.10 2.83 17.93
CA GLY A 54 6.00 2.77 19.09
C GLY A 54 5.34 2.15 20.33
N ARG A 55 4.04 2.40 20.56
CA ARG A 55 3.28 1.74 21.65
C ARG A 55 3.13 0.25 21.40
N LEU A 56 2.87 -0.17 20.16
CA LEU A 56 2.79 -1.59 19.79
C LEU A 56 4.13 -2.28 20.05
N ASP A 57 5.23 -1.70 19.59
CA ASP A 57 6.59 -2.21 19.81
C ASP A 57 6.95 -2.30 21.31
N GLY A 58 6.53 -1.30 22.09
CA GLY A 58 6.73 -1.33 23.54
C GLY A 58 5.94 -2.45 24.23
N ILE A 59 4.71 -2.75 23.80
CA ILE A 59 3.88 -3.80 24.39
C ILE A 59 4.40 -5.19 24.01
N THR A 60 4.88 -5.39 22.77
CA THR A 60 5.40 -6.70 22.34
C THR A 60 6.63 -7.13 23.15
N MET A 61 7.43 -6.18 23.67
CA MET A 61 8.52 -6.47 24.61
C MET A 61 8.06 -7.10 25.94
N LEU A 62 6.82 -6.88 26.36
CA LEU A 62 6.27 -7.37 27.62
C LEU A 62 5.45 -8.66 27.46
N LEU A 63 5.25 -9.15 26.24
CA LEU A 63 4.42 -10.31 25.98
C LEU A 63 5.16 -11.63 26.31
N PRO A 64 4.58 -12.51 27.15
CA PRO A 64 5.10 -13.86 27.30
C PRO A 64 4.89 -14.65 26.01
N ARG A 65 5.96 -15.21 25.44
CA ARG A 65 5.99 -16.00 24.19
C ARG A 65 5.43 -15.25 22.96
N GLN A 66 6.18 -14.24 22.53
CA GLN A 66 5.92 -13.38 21.34
C GLN A 66 5.56 -14.16 20.06
N GLU A 67 6.16 -15.34 19.87
CA GLU A 67 6.04 -16.15 18.65
C GLU A 67 4.60 -16.63 18.39
N LEU A 68 3.89 -17.02 19.46
CA LEU A 68 2.50 -17.49 19.36
C LEU A 68 1.54 -16.33 19.02
N PHE A 69 1.83 -15.14 19.56
CA PHE A 69 1.06 -13.92 19.30
C PHE A 69 1.25 -13.43 17.86
N LEU A 70 2.50 -13.40 17.38
CA LEU A 70 2.81 -13.06 15.99
C LEU A 70 2.14 -14.01 15.01
N TYR A 71 2.19 -15.31 15.26
CA TYR A 71 1.53 -16.31 14.41
C TYR A 71 0.02 -16.07 14.26
N MET A 72 -0.68 -15.76 15.35
CA MET A 72 -2.11 -15.44 15.31
C MET A 72 -2.42 -14.19 14.47
N TYR A 73 -1.62 -13.12 14.61
CA TYR A 73 -1.84 -11.88 13.88
C TYR A 73 -1.51 -11.99 12.40
N VAL A 74 -0.42 -12.67 12.04
CA VAL A 74 -0.07 -12.93 10.63
C VAL A 74 -1.19 -13.68 9.92
N ARG A 75 -1.77 -14.71 10.56
CA ARG A 75 -2.90 -15.46 10.00
C ARG A 75 -4.14 -14.56 9.82
N LYS A 76 -4.43 -13.71 10.81
CA LYS A 76 -5.59 -12.79 10.75
C LYS A 76 -5.43 -11.78 9.61
N GLU A 77 -4.27 -11.14 9.48
CA GLU A 77 -4.00 -10.18 8.41
C GLU A 77 -4.00 -10.84 7.03
N ALA A 78 -3.47 -12.07 6.90
CA ALA A 78 -3.49 -12.81 5.65
C ALA A 78 -4.92 -13.12 5.19
N VAL A 79 -5.81 -13.52 6.11
CA VAL A 79 -7.23 -13.79 5.81
C VAL A 79 -7.98 -12.51 5.45
N LEU A 80 -7.73 -11.40 6.16
CA LEU A 80 -8.40 -10.13 5.85
C LEU A 80 -7.91 -9.54 4.52
N SER A 81 -6.60 -9.61 4.27
CA SER A 81 -6.00 -9.13 3.02
C SER A 81 -6.49 -9.93 1.81
N SER A 82 -6.69 -11.25 1.97
CA SER A 82 -7.20 -12.10 0.90
C SER A 82 -8.66 -11.78 0.54
N GLN A 83 -9.49 -11.45 1.53
CA GLN A 83 -10.87 -10.98 1.32
C GLN A 83 -10.94 -9.65 0.59
N ILE A 84 -10.01 -8.71 0.86
CA ILE A 84 -9.94 -7.42 0.16
C ILE A 84 -9.46 -7.61 -1.29
N GLY A 85 -8.52 -8.51 -1.52
CA GLY A 85 -7.96 -8.81 -2.85
C GLY A 85 -8.81 -9.73 -3.73
N GLY A 86 -9.91 -10.28 -3.20
CA GLY A 86 -10.80 -11.18 -3.95
C GLY A 86 -10.33 -12.63 -4.05
N ALA A 87 -9.31 -13.04 -3.29
CA ALA A 87 -8.85 -14.43 -3.24
C ALA A 87 -9.37 -15.08 -1.94
N GLN A 88 -10.25 -16.08 -2.03
CA GLN A 88 -10.64 -16.85 -0.84
C GLN A 88 -9.47 -17.73 -0.37
N ALA A 89 -8.99 -17.50 0.86
CA ALA A 89 -8.12 -18.45 1.56
C ALA A 89 -9.01 -19.55 2.15
N HIS A 90 -8.93 -20.75 1.57
CA HIS A 90 -9.59 -21.96 2.07
C HIS A 90 -8.70 -22.70 3.08
#